data_AF-A0A351MAX0-F1
#
_entry.id   AF-A0A351MAX0-F1
#
_cell.length_a   1.000
_cell.length_b   1.000
_cell.length_c   1.000
_cell.angle_alpha   90.00
_cell.angle_beta   90.00
_cell.angle_gamma   90.00
#
_symmetry.space_group_name_H-M   'P 1'
#
loop_
_entity.id
_entity.type
_entity.pdbx_description
1 polymer ?
#
loop_
_entity_poly.entity_id
_entity_poly.type
_entity_poly.pdbx_seq_one_letter_code
_entity_poly.pdbx_strand_id
1 'polypeptide(L)'
;MVDPYPEATPPTPPRALVSFVWAATEGLRRPLLALVLVTAVIGVFEAWLFSLLAQVVDWLAEVSPGSLLQTRGTHLLALSLVLIASIVVVGLASLIKHQTLVGNFPMRLRWNFHRLMLEQGLSFHQDEFAGRIATKVMQSALAVRDAVLILFEMMIFVSIYFGTLVLVVGSFHLWMVLPFLGWLGIYAWAICHFVPRLAAAGQAQADARSLMTGRITDAYANIATVKLFSHTRGEAAHARAAMQPFLQTVHRQMRLVTRFEVVNHAASMALILGAGGGVLWLWDAGAVGAGAVAAAIAMAIRLNGISHWVMWETAALFEHIGTIQDGIGTLARPPVLLDAPNAVELEVSRSEIHFEQVSFRYGDGPTVIHELDLHIRSGERIGLVGRSGAGKSTLTGMLLRFHDIRSGRVLIDDQDIMRVTQDSLRAAIGMVTQDTSLLHRSVRENILYGRPEASE
;
A
#
# COMPACT_ATOMS: atom_id res chain seq x y z
N MET A 1 16.98 10.55 -10.38
CA MET A 1 16.45 9.76 -9.25
C MET A 1 15.03 10.23 -8.96
N VAL A 2 14.19 9.39 -8.34
CA VAL A 2 12.82 9.79 -7.96
C VAL A 2 12.92 10.74 -6.78
N ASP A 3 12.24 11.88 -6.86
CA ASP A 3 12.10 12.80 -5.74
C ASP A 3 11.03 12.28 -4.75
N PRO A 4 11.41 11.93 -3.51
CA PRO A 4 10.48 11.49 -2.47
C PRO A 4 9.69 12.64 -1.81
N TYR A 5 10.07 13.91 -2.01
CA TYR A 5 9.47 15.06 -1.32
C TYR A 5 9.06 16.17 -2.30
N PRO A 6 8.12 15.91 -3.23
CA PRO A 6 7.69 16.94 -4.17
C PRO A 6 7.07 18.15 -3.45
N GLU A 7 7.43 19.35 -3.90
CA GLU A 7 6.95 20.62 -3.34
C GLU A 7 5.51 20.95 -3.75
N ALA A 8 5.12 20.59 -4.98
CA ALA A 8 3.79 20.85 -5.52
C ALA A 8 2.68 20.32 -4.58
N THR A 9 1.62 21.11 -4.41
CA THR A 9 0.48 20.71 -3.58
C THR A 9 -0.17 19.46 -4.16
N PRO A 10 -0.26 18.36 -3.40
CA PRO A 10 -0.85 17.13 -3.90
C PRO A 10 -2.34 17.33 -4.18
N PRO A 11 -2.87 16.90 -5.34
CA PRO A 11 -4.30 16.91 -5.58
C PRO A 11 -4.99 15.89 -4.67
N THR A 12 -6.25 16.13 -4.30
CA THR A 12 -7.05 15.14 -3.60
C THR A 12 -7.19 13.89 -4.47
N PRO A 13 -6.78 12.70 -3.99
CA PRO A 13 -6.80 11.50 -4.81
C PRO A 13 -8.24 11.04 -5.07
N PRO A 14 -8.51 10.38 -6.21
CA PRO A 14 -9.83 9.89 -6.56
C PRO A 14 -10.26 8.74 -5.63
N ARG A 15 -11.57 8.55 -5.45
CA ARG A 15 -12.12 7.52 -4.54
C ARG A 15 -12.19 6.11 -5.12
N ALA A 16 -12.17 5.98 -6.45
CA ALA A 16 -12.20 4.66 -7.08
C ALA A 16 -10.83 3.98 -6.97
N LEU A 17 -10.78 2.71 -6.59
CA LEU A 17 -9.53 1.96 -6.32
C LEU A 17 -8.50 2.07 -7.46
N VAL A 18 -8.91 1.76 -8.69
CA VAL A 18 -8.00 1.76 -9.85
C VAL A 18 -7.47 3.17 -10.13
N SER A 19 -8.35 4.17 -10.08
CA SER A 19 -7.98 5.57 -10.29
C SER A 19 -7.07 6.08 -9.17
N PHE A 20 -7.29 5.65 -7.93
CA PHE A 20 -6.47 6.00 -6.77
C PHE A 20 -5.05 5.45 -6.93
N VAL A 21 -4.93 4.16 -7.24
CA VAL A 21 -3.64 3.50 -7.49
C VAL A 21 -2.93 4.15 -8.68
N TRP A 22 -3.64 4.46 -9.77
CA TRP A 22 -3.05 5.12 -10.93
C TRP A 22 -2.55 6.54 -10.61
N ALA A 23 -3.32 7.33 -9.87
CA ALA A 23 -2.89 8.65 -9.39
C ALA A 23 -1.66 8.54 -8.48
N ALA A 24 -1.61 7.53 -7.61
CA ALA A 24 -0.48 7.27 -6.73
C ALA A 24 0.84 6.91 -7.46
N THR A 25 0.78 6.49 -8.73
CA THR A 25 1.99 6.27 -9.56
C THR A 25 2.55 7.55 -10.20
N GLU A 26 1.94 8.71 -9.97
CA GLU A 26 2.38 9.96 -10.57
C GLU A 26 3.81 10.36 -10.13
N GLY A 27 4.64 10.70 -11.12
CA GLY A 27 6.09 10.92 -10.93
C GLY A 27 6.94 9.64 -10.90
N LEU A 28 6.33 8.45 -10.85
CA LEU A 28 6.99 7.14 -10.78
C LEU A 28 6.82 6.30 -12.05
N ARG A 29 5.99 6.74 -13.01
CA ARG A 29 5.67 5.97 -14.22
C ARG A 29 6.90 5.64 -15.08
N ARG A 30 7.87 6.56 -15.18
CA ARG A 30 9.11 6.33 -15.95
C ARG A 30 9.99 5.21 -15.37
N PRO A 31 10.38 5.22 -14.07
CA PRO A 31 11.14 4.11 -13.50
C PRO A 31 10.33 2.81 -13.45
N LEU A 32 9.01 2.85 -13.28
CA LEU A 32 8.16 1.66 -13.41
C LEU A 32 8.22 1.06 -14.82
N LEU A 33 8.10 1.90 -15.87
CA LEU A 33 8.23 1.44 -17.24
C LEU A 33 9.63 0.87 -17.52
N ALA A 34 10.68 1.54 -17.04
CA ALA A 34 12.06 1.04 -17.17
C ALA A 34 12.22 -0.33 -16.50
N LEU A 35 11.65 -0.52 -15.29
CA LEU A 35 11.65 -1.81 -14.61
C LEU A 35 10.93 -2.87 -15.46
N VAL A 36 9.73 -2.56 -15.97
CA VAL A 36 8.96 -3.49 -16.80
C VAL A 36 9.74 -3.93 -18.03
N LEU A 37 10.39 -2.99 -18.74
CA LEU A 37 11.18 -3.28 -19.93
C LEU A 37 12.41 -4.14 -19.63
N VAL A 38 13.17 -3.85 -18.56
CA VAL A 38 14.36 -4.64 -18.22
C VAL A 38 13.96 -6.03 -17.74
N THR A 39 12.91 -6.16 -16.93
CA THR A 39 12.42 -7.46 -16.45
C THR A 39 11.78 -8.29 -17.58
N ALA A 40 11.18 -7.65 -18.59
CA ALA A 40 10.75 -8.31 -19.82
C ALA A 40 11.93 -8.98 -20.56
N VAL A 41 13.06 -8.28 -20.68
CA VAL A 41 14.29 -8.83 -21.28
C VAL A 41 14.78 -10.04 -20.49
N ILE A 42 14.73 -10.00 -19.16
CA ILE A 42 15.07 -11.16 -18.31
C ILE A 42 14.14 -12.35 -18.60
N GLY A 43 12.83 -12.12 -18.70
CA GLY A 43 11.86 -13.18 -18.99
C GLY A 43 12.08 -13.85 -20.35
N VAL A 44 12.36 -13.06 -21.40
CA VAL A 44 12.71 -13.59 -22.73
C VAL A 44 14.03 -14.36 -22.67
N PHE A 45 15.02 -13.83 -21.98
CA PHE A 45 16.33 -14.46 -21.80
C PHE A 45 16.22 -15.83 -21.09
N GLU A 46 15.44 -15.92 -20.00
CA GLU A 46 15.23 -17.19 -19.28
C GLU A 46 14.54 -18.24 -20.16
N ALA A 47 13.52 -17.85 -20.94
CA ALA A 47 12.85 -18.77 -21.85
C ALA A 47 13.78 -19.23 -22.99
N TRP A 48 14.59 -18.31 -23.52
CA TRP A 48 15.59 -18.63 -24.53
C TRP A 48 16.69 -19.55 -24.01
N LEU A 49 17.09 -19.44 -22.74
CA LEU A 49 18.07 -20.31 -22.10
C LEU A 49 17.69 -21.79 -22.18
N PHE A 50 16.40 -22.14 -22.10
CA PHE A 50 15.94 -23.52 -22.29
C PHE A 50 16.13 -24.01 -23.73
N SER A 51 15.94 -23.15 -24.73
CA SER A 51 16.26 -23.47 -26.12
C SER A 51 17.76 -23.65 -26.34
N LEU A 52 18.59 -22.86 -25.66
CA LEU A 52 20.05 -23.03 -25.70
C LEU A 52 20.49 -24.35 -25.06
N LEU A 53 19.85 -24.75 -23.94
CA LEU A 53 20.08 -26.05 -23.34
C LEU A 53 19.73 -27.19 -24.31
N ALA A 54 18.61 -27.09 -25.03
CA ALA A 54 18.26 -28.06 -26.06
C ALA A 54 19.37 -28.20 -27.12
N GLN A 55 19.83 -27.08 -27.67
CA GLN A 55 20.87 -27.07 -28.71
C GLN A 55 22.18 -27.68 -28.23
N VAL A 56 22.59 -27.40 -26.98
CA VAL A 56 23.80 -27.99 -26.40
C VAL A 56 23.64 -29.50 -26.26
N VAL A 57 22.48 -29.99 -25.84
CA VAL A 57 22.21 -31.43 -25.73
C VAL A 57 22.24 -32.10 -27.11
N ASP A 58 21.67 -31.46 -28.13
CA ASP A 58 21.74 -31.97 -29.51
C ASP A 58 23.19 -32.02 -30.02
N TRP A 59 24.02 -31.00 -29.75
CA TRP A 59 25.44 -31.02 -30.12
C TRP A 59 26.22 -32.15 -29.43
N LEU A 60 25.91 -32.44 -28.17
CA LEU A 60 26.54 -33.53 -27.43
C LEU A 60 26.20 -34.91 -28.02
N ALA A 61 25.08 -35.04 -28.72
CA ALA A 61 24.72 -36.27 -29.42
C ALA A 61 25.52 -36.47 -30.73
N GLU A 62 26.00 -35.39 -31.35
CA GLU A 62 26.74 -35.42 -32.63
C GLU A 62 28.26 -35.43 -32.46
N VAL A 63 28.78 -34.86 -31.37
CA VAL A 63 30.21 -34.59 -31.19
C VAL A 63 30.87 -35.64 -30.31
N SER A 64 31.96 -36.25 -30.79
CA SER A 64 32.72 -37.25 -30.03
C SER A 64 33.37 -36.63 -28.78
N PRO A 65 33.41 -37.36 -27.64
CA PRO A 65 34.07 -36.91 -26.42
C PRO A 65 35.51 -36.43 -26.69
N GLY A 66 35.85 -35.23 -26.19
CA GLY A 66 37.17 -34.61 -26.38
C GLY A 66 37.29 -33.61 -27.53
N SER A 67 36.37 -33.62 -28.51
CA SER A 67 36.40 -32.69 -29.66
C SER A 67 35.49 -31.45 -29.51
N LEU A 68 34.65 -31.41 -28.47
CA LEU A 68 33.63 -30.36 -28.28
C LEU A 68 34.18 -28.93 -28.30
N LEU A 69 35.29 -28.67 -27.60
CA LEU A 69 35.89 -27.33 -27.56
C LEU A 69 36.50 -26.92 -28.90
N GLN A 70 37.03 -27.88 -29.67
CA GLN A 70 37.58 -27.62 -30.99
C GLN A 70 36.47 -27.34 -32.01
N THR A 71 35.36 -28.10 -31.95
CA THR A 71 34.27 -28.03 -32.93
C THR A 71 33.24 -26.93 -32.62
N ARG A 72 32.93 -26.69 -31.35
CA ARG A 72 31.85 -25.77 -30.91
C ARG A 72 32.34 -24.69 -29.93
N GLY A 73 33.65 -24.52 -29.73
CA GLY A 73 34.21 -23.59 -28.74
C GLY A 73 33.75 -22.14 -28.89
N THR A 74 33.58 -21.64 -30.11
CA THR A 74 33.05 -20.29 -30.38
C THR A 74 31.60 -20.12 -29.94
N HIS A 75 30.75 -21.13 -30.17
CA HIS A 75 29.36 -21.12 -29.71
C HIS A 75 29.28 -21.19 -28.18
N LEU A 76 30.10 -22.04 -27.54
CA LEU A 76 30.18 -22.12 -26.07
C LEU A 76 30.67 -20.81 -25.44
N LEU A 77 31.63 -20.13 -26.09
CA LEU A 77 32.08 -18.81 -25.65
C LEU A 77 30.98 -17.76 -25.80
N ALA A 78 30.24 -17.75 -26.91
CA ALA A 78 29.09 -16.86 -27.10
C ALA A 78 28.00 -17.10 -26.04
N LEU A 79 27.67 -18.36 -25.74
CA LEU A 79 26.74 -18.73 -24.67
C LEU A 79 27.23 -18.23 -23.30
N SER A 80 28.53 -18.39 -23.03
CA SER A 80 29.14 -17.94 -21.76
C SER A 80 29.07 -16.41 -21.62
N LEU A 81 29.35 -15.66 -22.69
CA LEU A 81 29.23 -14.21 -22.71
C LEU A 81 27.78 -13.75 -22.49
N VAL A 82 26.83 -14.44 -23.10
CA VAL A 82 25.40 -14.21 -22.93
C VAL A 82 24.95 -14.45 -21.47
N LEU A 83 25.44 -15.52 -20.83
CA LEU A 83 25.20 -15.79 -19.40
C LEU A 83 25.82 -14.70 -18.51
N ILE A 84 27.02 -14.21 -18.82
CA ILE A 84 27.66 -13.12 -18.08
C ILE A 84 26.89 -11.81 -18.28
N ALA A 85 26.41 -11.53 -19.49
CA ALA A 85 25.62 -10.34 -19.80
C ALA A 85 24.31 -10.30 -18.99
N SER A 86 23.71 -11.45 -18.68
CA SER A 86 22.48 -11.51 -17.88
C SER A 86 22.67 -10.96 -16.45
N ILE A 87 23.89 -11.07 -15.88
CA ILE A 87 24.23 -10.49 -14.57
C ILE A 87 24.06 -8.97 -14.61
N VAL A 88 24.47 -8.32 -15.71
CA VAL A 88 24.31 -6.86 -15.88
C VAL A 88 22.84 -6.49 -15.99
N VAL A 89 22.04 -7.27 -16.72
CA VAL A 89 20.59 -7.02 -16.89
C VAL A 89 19.85 -7.18 -15.56
N VAL A 90 20.12 -8.26 -14.82
CA VAL A 90 19.56 -8.50 -13.48
C VAL A 90 20.03 -7.42 -12.49
N GLY A 91 21.29 -6.99 -12.59
CA GLY A 91 21.83 -5.88 -11.82
C GLY A 91 21.08 -4.58 -12.09
N LEU A 92 20.83 -4.24 -13.36
CA LEU A 92 20.08 -3.05 -13.75
C LEU A 92 18.63 -3.10 -13.24
N ALA A 93 17.94 -4.23 -13.41
CA ALA A 93 16.59 -4.40 -12.87
C ALA A 93 16.58 -4.24 -11.33
N SER A 94 17.58 -4.82 -10.66
CA SER A 94 17.73 -4.73 -9.21
C SER A 94 18.01 -3.32 -8.73
N LEU A 95 18.84 -2.54 -9.45
CA LEU A 95 19.09 -1.13 -9.16
C LEU A 95 17.83 -0.29 -9.33
N ILE A 96 17.07 -0.49 -10.40
CA ILE A 96 15.81 0.23 -10.62
C ILE A 96 14.80 -0.14 -9.52
N LYS A 97 14.58 -1.43 -9.25
CA LYS A 97 13.63 -1.89 -8.23
C LYS A 97 14.03 -1.41 -6.84
N HIS A 98 15.22 -1.78 -6.36
CA HIS A 98 15.59 -1.59 -4.96
C HIS A 98 16.11 -0.18 -4.65
N GLN A 99 16.90 0.43 -5.54
CA GLN A 99 17.48 1.75 -5.28
C GLN A 99 16.56 2.91 -5.70
N THR A 100 15.70 2.70 -6.69
CA THR A 100 14.82 3.78 -7.18
C THR A 100 13.39 3.67 -6.66
N LEU A 101 12.79 2.47 -6.62
CA LEU A 101 11.35 2.33 -6.36
C LEU A 101 11.03 1.93 -4.91
N VAL A 102 11.67 0.90 -4.36
CA VAL A 102 11.26 0.28 -3.07
C VAL A 102 11.21 1.27 -1.91
N GLY A 103 12.19 2.18 -1.81
CA GLY A 103 12.24 3.23 -0.79
C GLY A 103 11.47 4.49 -1.17
N ASN A 104 11.71 5.04 -2.36
CA ASN A 104 11.18 6.36 -2.73
C ASN A 104 9.68 6.35 -3.04
N PHE A 105 9.13 5.26 -3.58
CA PHE A 105 7.70 5.17 -3.91
C PHE A 105 6.82 5.36 -2.65
N PRO A 106 6.94 4.54 -1.59
CA PRO A 106 6.10 4.70 -0.41
C PRO A 106 6.44 5.99 0.35
N MET A 107 7.68 6.47 0.31
CA MET A 107 8.04 7.74 0.95
C MET A 107 7.33 8.93 0.28
N ARG A 108 7.32 8.98 -1.06
CA ARG A 108 6.60 9.99 -1.83
C ARG A 108 5.10 9.99 -1.52
N LEU A 109 4.50 8.82 -1.43
CA LEU A 109 3.09 8.70 -1.04
C LEU A 109 2.85 9.15 0.39
N ARG A 110 3.69 8.75 1.34
CA ARG A 110 3.60 9.19 2.74
C ARG A 110 3.70 10.70 2.86
N TRP A 111 4.63 11.32 2.14
CA TRP A 111 4.80 12.77 2.09
C TRP A 111 3.52 13.46 1.60
N ASN A 112 3.01 13.04 0.44
CA ASN A 112 1.81 13.64 -0.13
C ASN A 112 0.57 13.43 0.74
N PHE A 113 0.35 12.21 1.22
CA PHE A 113 -0.77 11.90 2.11
C PHE A 113 -0.65 12.65 3.44
N HIS A 114 0.55 12.78 4.01
CA HIS A 114 0.76 13.55 5.23
C HIS A 114 0.36 15.01 5.04
N ARG A 115 0.81 15.66 3.96
CA ARG A 115 0.43 17.04 3.64
C ARG A 115 -1.08 17.20 3.45
N LEU A 116 -1.73 16.28 2.74
CA LEU A 116 -3.20 16.27 2.61
C LEU A 116 -3.93 16.12 3.95
N MET A 117 -3.36 15.39 4.91
CA MET A 117 -3.95 15.23 6.25
C MET A 117 -3.72 16.46 7.14
N LEU A 118 -2.62 17.19 6.96
CA LEU A 118 -2.37 18.46 7.65
C LEU A 118 -3.37 19.54 7.22
N GLU A 119 -3.83 19.50 5.97
CA GLU A 119 -4.83 20.42 5.42
C GLU A 119 -6.28 20.09 5.85
N GLN A 120 -6.51 18.96 6.53
CA GLN A 120 -7.85 18.61 7.01
C GLN A 120 -8.25 19.47 8.22
N GLY A 121 -9.52 19.87 8.28
CA GLY A 121 -10.07 20.64 9.39
C GLY A 121 -10.10 19.87 10.71
N LEU A 122 -10.25 20.59 11.83
CA LEU A 122 -10.20 20.03 13.18
C LEU A 122 -11.24 18.91 13.42
N SER A 123 -12.43 19.03 12.83
CA SER A 123 -13.49 18.01 12.97
C SER A 123 -13.04 16.64 12.44
N PHE A 124 -12.27 16.61 11.35
CA PHE A 124 -11.74 15.36 10.81
C PHE A 124 -10.79 14.68 11.80
N HIS A 125 -9.92 15.44 12.48
CA HIS A 125 -8.97 14.90 13.48
C HIS A 125 -9.63 14.53 14.81
N GLN A 126 -10.81 15.09 15.10
CA GLN A 126 -11.64 14.69 16.24
C GLN A 126 -12.41 13.39 15.97
N ASP A 127 -12.92 13.23 14.75
CA ASP A 127 -13.64 12.02 14.32
C ASP A 127 -12.69 10.84 14.05
N GLU A 128 -11.52 11.11 13.46
CA GLU A 128 -10.49 10.14 13.13
C GLU A 128 -9.33 10.27 14.11
N PHE A 129 -9.25 9.40 15.13
CA PHE A 129 -8.14 9.39 16.09
C PHE A 129 -6.77 9.46 15.39
N ALA A 130 -5.84 10.30 15.88
CA ALA A 130 -4.54 10.52 15.26
C ALA A 130 -3.75 9.23 14.94
N GLY A 131 -3.82 8.22 15.82
CA GLY A 131 -3.18 6.91 15.59
C GLY A 131 -3.74 6.16 14.38
N ARG A 132 -5.04 6.30 14.10
CA ARG A 132 -5.70 5.72 12.91
C ARG A 132 -5.21 6.43 11.66
N ILE A 133 -5.20 7.76 11.64
CA ILE A 133 -4.71 8.56 10.50
C ILE A 133 -3.26 8.19 10.18
N ALA A 134 -2.38 8.20 11.19
CA ALA A 134 -0.98 7.82 11.02
C ALA A 134 -0.83 6.41 10.44
N THR A 135 -1.60 5.45 10.95
CA THR A 135 -1.62 4.07 10.43
C THR A 135 -2.07 4.04 8.97
N LYS A 136 -3.15 4.76 8.59
CA LYS A 136 -3.62 4.82 7.20
C LYS A 136 -2.55 5.37 6.27
N VAL A 137 -1.90 6.48 6.63
CA VAL A 137 -0.83 7.10 5.82
C VAL A 137 0.33 6.12 5.66
N MET A 138 0.78 5.48 6.74
CA MET A 138 1.97 4.63 6.72
C MET A 138 1.76 3.30 5.99
N GLN A 139 0.62 2.64 6.21
CA GLN A 139 0.30 1.33 5.66
C GLN A 139 -0.21 1.41 4.22
N SER A 140 -1.08 2.37 3.90
CA SER A 140 -1.63 2.50 2.53
C SER A 140 -0.53 2.78 1.51
N ALA A 141 0.47 3.59 1.88
CA ALA A 141 1.61 3.88 1.01
C ALA A 141 2.44 2.63 0.66
N LEU A 142 2.64 1.72 1.63
CA LEU A 142 3.32 0.45 1.39
C LEU A 142 2.45 -0.48 0.53
N ALA A 143 1.16 -0.60 0.89
CA ALA A 143 0.22 -1.44 0.17
C ALA A 143 0.08 -1.03 -1.30
N VAL A 144 0.03 0.27 -1.61
CA VAL A 144 0.02 0.75 -3.01
C VAL A 144 1.30 0.37 -3.73
N ARG A 145 2.48 0.59 -3.14
CA ARG A 145 3.76 0.20 -3.75
C ARG A 145 3.75 -1.30 -4.07
N ASP A 146 3.44 -2.12 -3.08
CA ASP A 146 3.51 -3.58 -3.21
C ASP A 146 2.49 -4.08 -4.22
N ALA A 147 1.24 -3.61 -4.17
CA ALA A 147 0.21 -3.96 -5.16
C ALA A 147 0.64 -3.62 -6.59
N VAL A 148 1.24 -2.44 -6.80
CA VAL A 148 1.71 -2.00 -8.12
C VAL A 148 2.87 -2.88 -8.61
N LEU A 149 3.87 -3.14 -7.76
CA LEU A 149 5.02 -3.97 -8.14
C LEU A 149 4.60 -5.42 -8.44
N ILE A 150 3.74 -6.01 -7.60
CA ILE A 150 3.21 -7.36 -7.80
C ILE A 150 2.44 -7.45 -9.11
N LEU A 151 1.55 -6.48 -9.38
CA LEU A 151 0.77 -6.47 -10.62
C LEU A 151 1.66 -6.45 -11.86
N PHE A 152 2.72 -5.63 -11.85
CA PHE A 152 3.68 -5.58 -12.96
C PHE A 152 4.48 -6.87 -13.10
N GLU A 153 4.96 -7.45 -12.00
CA GLU A 153 5.71 -8.71 -12.01
C GLU A 153 4.84 -9.88 -12.51
N MET A 154 3.59 -9.96 -12.06
CA MET A 154 2.62 -10.95 -12.55
C MET A 154 2.30 -10.78 -14.03
N MET A 155 2.11 -9.54 -14.50
CA MET A 155 1.84 -9.26 -15.91
C MET A 155 3.00 -9.72 -16.81
N ILE A 156 4.24 -9.46 -16.39
CA ILE A 156 5.46 -9.90 -17.11
C ILE A 156 5.56 -11.43 -17.11
N PHE A 157 5.30 -12.07 -15.97
CA PHE A 157 5.31 -13.53 -15.88
C PHE A 157 4.28 -14.18 -16.82
N VAL A 158 3.01 -13.75 -16.76
CA VAL A 158 1.93 -14.34 -17.57
C VAL A 158 2.11 -14.04 -19.06
N SER A 159 2.48 -12.81 -19.42
CA SER A 159 2.50 -12.40 -20.83
C SER A 159 3.80 -12.79 -21.52
N ILE A 160 4.95 -12.49 -20.89
CA ILE A 160 6.26 -12.57 -21.54
C ILE A 160 6.92 -13.90 -21.25
N TYR A 161 7.04 -14.27 -19.98
CA TYR A 161 7.71 -15.52 -19.60
C TYR A 161 6.92 -16.74 -20.07
N PHE A 162 5.65 -16.86 -19.68
CA PHE A 162 4.81 -17.99 -20.09
C PHE A 162 4.53 -17.98 -21.60
N GLY A 163 4.31 -16.79 -22.19
CA GLY A 163 4.16 -16.64 -23.64
C GLY A 163 5.38 -17.15 -24.42
N THR A 164 6.58 -16.72 -24.04
CA THR A 164 7.84 -17.19 -24.68
C THR A 164 8.07 -18.68 -24.43
N LEU A 165 7.74 -19.18 -23.24
CA LEU A 165 7.81 -20.60 -22.91
C LEU A 165 6.94 -21.44 -23.86
N VAL A 166 5.68 -21.03 -24.08
CA VAL A 166 4.76 -21.70 -25.02
C VAL A 166 5.28 -21.61 -26.46
N LEU A 167 5.82 -20.46 -26.88
CA LEU A 167 6.39 -20.29 -28.22
C LEU A 167 7.60 -21.20 -28.44
N VAL A 168 8.51 -21.30 -27.48
CA VAL A 168 9.69 -22.16 -27.55
C VAL A 168 9.27 -23.64 -27.60
N VAL A 169 8.33 -24.07 -26.77
CA VAL A 169 7.82 -25.46 -26.81
C VAL A 169 7.13 -25.76 -28.14
N GLY A 170 6.32 -24.83 -28.64
CA GLY A 170 5.63 -24.96 -29.93
C GLY A 170 6.58 -24.99 -31.12
N SER A 171 7.77 -24.38 -30.99
CA SER A 171 8.80 -24.43 -32.04
C SER A 171 9.41 -25.82 -32.23
N PHE A 172 9.39 -26.67 -31.20
CA PHE A 172 9.79 -28.08 -31.32
C PHE A 172 8.68 -28.90 -31.99
N HIS A 173 7.46 -28.84 -31.45
CA HIS A 173 6.29 -29.48 -32.03
C HIS A 173 5.00 -28.91 -31.42
N LEU A 174 3.98 -28.62 -32.24
CA LEU A 174 2.76 -27.96 -31.78
C LEU A 174 1.99 -28.74 -30.70
N TRP A 175 2.02 -30.08 -30.77
CA TRP A 175 1.33 -30.93 -29.77
C TRP A 175 1.93 -30.79 -28.37
N MET A 176 3.19 -30.40 -28.25
CA MET A 176 3.84 -30.21 -26.95
C MET A 176 3.28 -29.01 -26.19
N VAL A 177 2.53 -28.11 -26.85
CA VAL A 177 1.89 -26.95 -26.20
C VAL A 177 0.68 -27.37 -25.35
N LEU A 178 -0.01 -28.45 -25.71
CA LEU A 178 -1.27 -28.86 -25.07
C LEU A 178 -1.14 -29.13 -23.57
N PRO A 179 -0.14 -29.88 -23.06
CA PRO A 179 0.06 -30.06 -21.63
C PRO A 179 0.25 -28.74 -20.87
N PHE A 180 0.99 -27.78 -21.45
CA PHE A 180 1.23 -26.47 -20.82
C PHE A 180 -0.03 -25.60 -20.77
N LEU A 181 -0.85 -25.61 -21.83
CA LEU A 181 -2.14 -24.91 -21.81
C LEU A 181 -3.15 -25.56 -20.86
N GLY A 182 -3.18 -26.89 -20.80
CA GLY A 182 -4.00 -27.63 -19.84
C GLY A 182 -3.61 -27.30 -18.40
N TRP A 183 -2.30 -27.26 -18.11
CA TRP A 183 -1.79 -26.81 -16.83
C TRP A 183 -2.20 -25.36 -16.52
N LEU A 184 -2.06 -24.43 -17.48
CA LEU A 184 -2.45 -23.04 -17.30
C LEU A 184 -3.94 -22.91 -16.97
N GLY A 185 -4.81 -23.68 -17.63
CA GLY A 185 -6.24 -23.70 -17.34
C GLY A 185 -6.55 -24.17 -15.92
N ILE A 186 -5.94 -25.26 -15.47
CA ILE A 186 -6.10 -25.78 -14.10
C ILE A 186 -5.56 -24.76 -13.09
N TYR A 187 -4.41 -24.17 -13.38
CA TYR A 187 -3.76 -23.19 -12.52
C TYR A 187 -4.56 -21.89 -12.39
N ALA A 188 -5.08 -21.36 -13.50
CA ALA A 188 -5.97 -20.20 -13.51
C ALA A 188 -7.26 -20.47 -12.73
N TRP A 189 -7.86 -21.65 -12.92
CA TRP A 189 -9.01 -22.09 -12.12
C TRP A 189 -8.67 -22.15 -10.62
N ALA A 190 -7.52 -22.72 -10.24
CA ALA A 190 -7.08 -22.80 -8.87
C ALA A 190 -6.89 -21.41 -8.26
N ILE A 191 -6.25 -20.46 -8.97
CA ILE A 191 -6.12 -19.07 -8.52
C ILE A 191 -7.51 -18.44 -8.30
N CYS A 192 -8.39 -18.49 -9.30
CA CYS A 192 -9.72 -17.87 -9.22
C CYS A 192 -10.58 -18.49 -8.11
N HIS A 193 -10.38 -19.77 -7.78
CA HIS A 193 -11.11 -20.45 -6.72
C HIS A 193 -10.53 -20.19 -5.33
N PHE A 194 -9.22 -20.38 -5.14
CA PHE A 194 -8.59 -20.38 -3.83
C PHE A 194 -8.20 -18.98 -3.35
N VAL A 195 -7.68 -18.11 -4.22
CA VAL A 195 -7.15 -16.80 -3.79
C VAL A 195 -8.22 -15.89 -3.16
N PRO A 196 -9.43 -15.70 -3.74
CA PRO A 196 -10.45 -14.88 -3.09
C PRO A 196 -10.89 -15.43 -1.73
N ARG A 197 -10.92 -16.76 -1.58
CA ARG A 197 -11.25 -17.42 -0.31
C ARG A 197 -10.13 -17.27 0.71
N LEU A 198 -8.88 -17.30 0.26
CA LEU A 198 -7.71 -17.08 1.10
C LEU A 198 -7.65 -15.63 1.58
N ALA A 199 -7.94 -14.66 0.71
CA ALA A 199 -8.06 -13.24 1.07
C ALA A 199 -9.16 -13.02 2.12
N ALA A 200 -10.35 -13.57 1.92
CA ALA A 200 -11.44 -13.48 2.90
C ALA A 200 -11.10 -14.16 4.24
N ALA A 201 -10.40 -15.30 4.20
CA ALA A 201 -9.93 -15.98 5.41
C ALA A 201 -8.82 -15.18 6.13
N GLY A 202 -7.93 -14.54 5.37
CA GLY A 202 -6.89 -13.64 5.88
C GLY A 202 -7.47 -12.41 6.56
N GLN A 203 -8.51 -11.80 5.99
CA GLN A 203 -9.23 -10.70 6.63
C GLN A 203 -9.84 -11.13 7.98
N ALA A 204 -10.55 -12.26 8.01
CA ALA A 204 -11.13 -12.77 9.24
C ALA A 204 -10.05 -13.11 10.30
N GLN A 205 -8.88 -13.57 9.87
CA GLN A 205 -7.72 -13.80 10.74
C GLN A 205 -7.15 -12.48 11.27
N ALA A 206 -7.05 -11.44 10.43
CA ALA A 206 -6.58 -10.11 10.83
C ALA A 206 -7.52 -9.48 11.88
N ASP A 207 -8.83 -9.59 11.70
CA ASP A 207 -9.84 -9.11 12.65
C ASP A 207 -9.72 -9.84 14.01
N ALA A 208 -9.61 -11.17 13.99
CA ALA A 208 -9.40 -11.97 15.20
C ALA A 208 -8.06 -11.66 15.89
N ARG A 209 -7.01 -11.40 15.12
CA ARG A 209 -5.70 -10.96 15.64
C ARG A 209 -5.80 -9.60 16.31
N SER A 210 -6.51 -8.64 15.72
CA SER A 210 -6.72 -7.32 16.32
C SER A 210 -7.43 -7.42 17.67
N LEU A 211 -8.48 -8.25 17.78
CA LEU A 211 -9.18 -8.49 19.04
C LEU A 211 -8.25 -9.10 20.11
N MET A 212 -7.47 -10.12 19.72
CA MET A 212 -6.50 -10.77 20.62
C MET A 212 -5.43 -9.79 21.11
N THR A 213 -4.81 -9.04 20.20
CA THR A 213 -3.80 -8.02 20.53
C THR A 213 -4.40 -6.92 21.40
N GLY A 214 -5.63 -6.50 21.14
CA GLY A 214 -6.34 -5.50 21.94
C GLY A 214 -6.47 -5.93 23.39
N ARG A 215 -6.93 -7.16 23.66
CA ARG A 215 -7.05 -7.67 25.03
C ARG A 215 -5.71 -7.78 25.76
N ILE A 216 -4.65 -8.23 25.08
CA ILE A 216 -3.31 -8.30 25.68
C ILE A 216 -2.79 -6.90 25.99
N THR A 217 -2.99 -5.95 25.07
CA THR A 217 -2.54 -4.57 25.23
C THR A 217 -3.27 -3.88 26.38
N ASP A 218 -4.58 -4.11 26.52
CA ASP A 218 -5.38 -3.58 27.62
C ASP A 218 -4.85 -4.04 29.00
N ALA A 219 -4.57 -5.34 29.14
CA ALA A 219 -4.01 -5.89 30.37
C ALA A 219 -2.65 -5.25 30.75
N TYR A 220 -1.81 -4.94 29.75
CA TYR A 220 -0.50 -4.31 29.98
C TYR A 220 -0.61 -2.80 30.21
N ALA A 221 -1.48 -2.10 29.49
CA ALA A 221 -1.75 -0.69 29.73
C ALA A 221 -2.30 -0.46 31.14
N ASN A 222 -3.11 -1.41 31.63
CA ASN A 222 -3.73 -1.37 32.95
C ASN A 222 -3.07 -2.32 33.96
N ILE A 223 -1.75 -2.58 33.81
CA ILE A 223 -1.03 -3.57 34.63
C ILE A 223 -1.11 -3.26 36.13
N ALA A 224 -1.16 -1.97 36.52
CA ALA A 224 -1.31 -1.57 37.90
C ALA A 224 -2.62 -2.12 38.50
N THR A 225 -3.74 -2.01 37.79
CA THR A 225 -5.04 -2.55 38.19
C THR A 225 -4.99 -4.07 38.33
N VAL A 226 -4.43 -4.77 37.33
CA VAL A 226 -4.29 -6.23 37.35
C VAL A 226 -3.42 -6.70 38.53
N LYS A 227 -2.40 -5.92 38.94
CA LYS A 227 -1.55 -6.24 40.09
C LYS A 227 -2.20 -5.93 41.44
N LEU A 228 -3.04 -4.90 41.51
CA LEU A 228 -3.77 -4.53 42.72
C LEU A 228 -4.85 -5.57 43.08
N PHE A 229 -5.48 -6.17 42.06
CA PHE A 229 -6.50 -7.20 42.26
C PHE A 229 -5.96 -8.55 41.79
N SER A 230 -5.47 -9.40 42.71
CA SER A 230 -4.78 -10.71 42.53
C SER A 230 -5.46 -11.76 41.61
N HIS A 231 -5.76 -11.40 40.36
CA HIS A 231 -6.54 -12.15 39.39
C HIS A 231 -5.71 -12.62 38.19
N THR A 232 -4.40 -12.79 38.33
CA THR A 232 -3.50 -13.18 37.24
C THR A 232 -3.94 -14.45 36.49
N ARG A 233 -4.58 -15.41 37.18
CA ARG A 233 -5.15 -16.62 36.56
C ARG A 233 -6.42 -16.34 35.75
N GLY A 234 -7.26 -15.42 36.22
CA GLY A 234 -8.45 -14.97 35.49
C GLY A 234 -8.06 -14.21 34.23
N GLU A 235 -7.06 -13.35 34.32
CA GLU A 235 -6.51 -12.60 33.19
C GLU A 235 -5.93 -13.54 32.11
N ALA A 236 -5.15 -14.54 32.53
CA ALA A 236 -4.61 -15.55 31.61
C ALA A 236 -5.73 -16.36 30.91
N ALA A 237 -6.81 -16.70 31.62
CA ALA A 237 -7.97 -17.37 31.04
C ALA A 237 -8.72 -16.45 30.05
N HIS A 238 -8.85 -15.16 30.38
CA HIS A 238 -9.47 -14.15 29.52
C HIS A 238 -8.68 -13.94 28.21
N ALA A 239 -7.36 -13.88 28.30
CA ALA A 239 -6.47 -13.86 27.14
C ALA A 239 -6.59 -15.14 26.29
N ARG A 240 -6.59 -16.32 26.92
CA ARG A 240 -6.76 -17.62 26.23
C ARG A 240 -8.07 -17.68 25.45
N ALA A 241 -9.15 -17.13 25.99
CA ALA A 241 -10.46 -17.09 25.32
C ALA A 241 -10.44 -16.24 24.02
N ALA A 242 -9.52 -15.29 23.88
CA ALA A 242 -9.31 -14.57 22.61
C ALA A 242 -8.33 -15.29 21.66
N MET A 243 -7.34 -16.02 22.20
CA MET A 243 -6.40 -16.79 21.39
C MET A 243 -7.05 -17.99 20.67
N GLN A 244 -8.09 -18.60 21.27
CA GLN A 244 -8.78 -19.76 20.68
C GLN A 244 -9.49 -19.47 19.35
N PRO A 245 -10.38 -18.45 19.24
CA PRO A 245 -10.98 -18.07 17.97
C PRO A 245 -9.95 -17.69 16.91
N PHE A 246 -8.87 -17.00 17.30
CA PHE A 246 -7.76 -16.70 16.40
C PHE A 246 -7.18 -17.98 15.77
N LEU A 247 -6.85 -19.01 16.57
CA LEU A 247 -6.35 -20.28 16.03
C LEU A 247 -7.34 -20.97 15.08
N GLN A 248 -8.65 -20.84 15.29
CA GLN A 248 -9.65 -21.40 14.36
C GLN A 248 -9.58 -20.71 12.99
N THR A 249 -9.41 -19.38 12.96
CA THR A 249 -9.23 -18.65 11.69
C THR A 249 -7.94 -19.07 10.97
N VAL A 250 -6.84 -19.25 11.71
CA VAL A 250 -5.57 -19.75 11.17
C VAL A 250 -5.74 -21.14 10.56
N HIS A 251 -6.36 -22.08 11.27
CA HIS A 251 -6.59 -23.42 10.73
C HIS A 251 -7.48 -23.41 9.48
N ARG A 252 -8.49 -22.55 9.41
CA ARG A 252 -9.34 -22.40 8.21
C ARG A 252 -8.52 -21.90 7.02
N GLN A 253 -7.68 -20.89 7.22
CA GLN A 253 -6.79 -20.35 6.20
C GLN A 253 -5.76 -21.38 5.74
N MET A 254 -5.07 -22.05 6.68
CA MET A 254 -4.06 -23.05 6.35
C MET A 254 -4.65 -24.27 5.64
N ARG A 255 -5.88 -24.69 5.96
CA ARG A 255 -6.58 -25.74 5.19
C ARG A 255 -6.83 -25.34 3.73
N LEU A 256 -7.06 -24.07 3.44
CA LEU A 256 -7.17 -23.59 2.06
C LEU A 256 -5.82 -23.64 1.34
N VAL A 257 -4.76 -23.19 2.02
CA VAL A 257 -3.37 -23.27 1.50
C VAL A 257 -3.01 -24.72 1.18
N THR A 258 -3.21 -25.66 2.11
CA THR A 258 -2.90 -27.08 1.88
C THR A 258 -3.67 -27.65 0.69
N ARG A 259 -4.97 -27.32 0.54
CA ARG A 259 -5.76 -27.78 -0.61
C ARG A 259 -5.24 -27.22 -1.92
N PHE A 260 -4.87 -25.94 -1.95
CA PHE A 260 -4.25 -25.34 -3.13
C PHE A 260 -2.93 -26.03 -3.46
N GLU A 261 -2.05 -26.23 -2.47
CA GLU A 261 -0.75 -26.87 -2.69
C GLU A 261 -0.90 -28.27 -3.28
N VAL A 262 -1.83 -29.06 -2.76
CA VAL A 262 -2.12 -30.40 -3.31
C VAL A 262 -2.62 -30.32 -4.76
N VAL A 263 -3.56 -29.41 -5.07
CA VAL A 263 -4.07 -29.22 -6.44
C VAL A 263 -2.96 -28.74 -7.39
N ASN A 264 -2.18 -27.74 -6.98
CA ASN A 264 -1.11 -27.17 -7.78
C ASN A 264 0.04 -28.17 -8.02
N HIS A 265 0.40 -28.93 -6.99
CA HIS A 265 1.42 -29.98 -7.10
C HIS A 265 0.94 -31.12 -8.01
N ALA A 266 -0.31 -31.57 -7.86
CA ALA A 266 -0.90 -32.57 -8.75
C ALA A 266 -0.94 -32.09 -10.21
N ALA A 267 -1.36 -30.85 -10.46
CA ALA A 267 -1.34 -30.25 -11.79
C ALA A 267 0.07 -30.19 -12.36
N SER A 268 1.06 -29.82 -11.55
CA SER A 268 2.47 -29.75 -11.97
C SER A 268 3.05 -31.13 -12.28
N MET A 269 2.74 -32.16 -11.48
CA MET A 269 3.15 -33.53 -11.78
C MET A 269 2.49 -34.05 -13.05
N ALA A 270 1.21 -33.73 -13.28
CA ALA A 270 0.51 -34.05 -14.52
C ALA A 270 1.14 -33.34 -15.73
N LEU A 271 1.59 -32.10 -15.58
CA LEU A 271 2.33 -31.39 -16.62
C LEU A 271 3.66 -32.09 -16.93
N ILE A 272 4.46 -32.43 -15.90
CA ILE A 272 5.76 -33.08 -16.10
C ILE A 272 5.57 -34.44 -16.79
N LEU A 273 4.60 -35.24 -16.34
CA LEU A 273 4.29 -36.53 -16.96
C LEU A 273 3.73 -36.38 -18.38
N GLY A 274 2.83 -35.42 -18.61
CA GLY A 274 2.22 -35.19 -19.91
C GLY A 274 3.18 -34.61 -20.93
N ALA A 275 3.95 -33.58 -20.56
CA ALA A 275 4.97 -32.98 -21.41
C ALA A 275 6.16 -33.94 -21.62
N GLY A 276 6.63 -34.59 -20.56
CA GLY A 276 7.72 -35.57 -20.62
C GLY A 276 7.36 -36.81 -21.44
N GLY A 277 6.19 -37.41 -21.19
CA GLY A 277 5.69 -38.53 -21.99
C GLY A 277 5.43 -38.15 -23.44
N GLY A 278 4.83 -36.97 -23.68
CA GLY A 278 4.58 -36.45 -25.02
C GLY A 278 5.85 -36.20 -25.83
N VAL A 279 6.87 -35.58 -25.23
CA VAL A 279 8.14 -35.31 -25.92
C VAL A 279 8.95 -36.58 -26.15
N LEU A 280 8.92 -37.54 -25.22
CA LEU A 280 9.57 -38.84 -25.40
C LEU A 280 8.90 -39.65 -26.52
N TRP A 281 7.58 -39.61 -26.62
CA TRP A 281 6.85 -40.24 -27.72
C TRP A 281 7.17 -39.60 -29.08
N LEU A 282 7.26 -38.26 -29.14
CA LEU A 282 7.66 -37.55 -30.35
C LEU A 282 9.12 -37.83 -30.73
N TRP A 283 9.99 -38.00 -29.74
CA TRP A 283 11.39 -38.34 -29.95
C TRP A 283 11.54 -39.76 -30.52
N ASP A 284 10.80 -40.73 -29.97
CA ASP A 284 10.75 -42.11 -30.48
C ASP A 284 10.22 -42.17 -31.92
N ALA A 285 9.24 -41.32 -32.25
CA ALA A 285 8.73 -41.13 -33.61
C ALA A 285 9.70 -40.36 -34.55
N GLY A 286 10.85 -39.91 -34.06
CA GLY A 286 11.84 -39.14 -34.83
C GLY A 286 11.40 -37.72 -35.18
N ALA A 287 10.32 -37.20 -34.57
CA ALA A 287 9.77 -35.88 -34.85
C ALA A 287 10.53 -34.75 -34.14
N VAL A 288 11.25 -35.05 -33.06
CA VAL A 288 12.04 -34.08 -32.28
C VAL A 288 13.40 -34.66 -31.86
N GLY A 289 14.38 -33.80 -31.61
CA GLY A 289 15.72 -34.17 -31.12
C GLY A 289 15.77 -34.42 -29.59
N ALA A 290 16.90 -34.94 -29.11
CA ALA A 290 17.12 -35.20 -27.68
C ALA A 290 17.14 -33.90 -26.85
N GLY A 291 17.55 -32.79 -27.47
CA GLY A 291 17.50 -31.45 -26.89
C GLY A 291 16.08 -30.99 -26.55
N ALA A 292 15.10 -31.31 -27.40
CA ALA A 292 13.70 -30.97 -27.14
C ALA A 292 13.17 -31.68 -25.89
N VAL A 293 13.59 -32.94 -25.65
CA VAL A 293 13.27 -33.70 -24.43
C VAL A 293 13.82 -32.99 -23.20
N ALA A 294 15.11 -32.61 -23.24
CA ALA A 294 15.77 -31.92 -22.13
C ALA A 294 15.09 -30.57 -21.81
N ALA A 295 14.82 -29.75 -22.84
CA ALA A 295 14.18 -28.46 -22.66
C ALA A 295 12.74 -28.58 -22.14
N ALA A 296 11.90 -29.43 -22.74
CA ALA A 296 10.50 -29.57 -22.34
C ALA A 296 10.35 -30.02 -20.87
N ILE A 297 11.16 -30.99 -20.44
CA ILE A 297 11.17 -31.46 -19.05
C ILE A 297 11.68 -30.36 -18.11
N ALA A 298 12.79 -29.68 -18.45
CA ALA A 298 13.33 -28.60 -17.65
C ALA A 298 12.34 -27.43 -17.50
N MET A 299 11.62 -27.08 -18.57
CA MET A 299 10.59 -26.04 -18.57
C MET A 299 9.38 -26.44 -17.71
N ALA A 300 8.93 -27.70 -17.77
CA ALA A 300 7.86 -28.22 -16.91
C ALA A 300 8.24 -28.18 -15.42
N ILE A 301 9.48 -28.57 -15.08
CA ILE A 301 10.00 -28.50 -13.70
C ILE A 301 10.11 -27.05 -13.23
N ARG A 302 10.64 -26.15 -14.05
CA ARG A 302 10.76 -24.73 -13.71
C ARG A 302 9.41 -24.09 -13.40
N LEU A 303 8.37 -24.44 -14.17
CA LEU A 303 7.03 -23.91 -13.97
C LEU A 303 6.41 -24.33 -12.63
N ASN A 304 6.74 -25.52 -12.13
CA ASN A 304 6.35 -25.96 -10.78
C ASN A 304 6.91 -25.03 -9.69
N GLY A 305 8.18 -24.64 -9.78
CA GLY A 305 8.78 -23.74 -8.77
C GLY A 305 8.10 -22.36 -8.73
N ILE A 306 7.79 -21.81 -9.90
CA ILE A 306 7.23 -20.45 -10.00
C ILE A 306 5.76 -20.41 -9.58
N SER A 307 4.98 -21.46 -9.82
CA SER A 307 3.55 -21.49 -9.50
C SER A 307 3.24 -21.37 -8.01
N HIS A 308 4.14 -21.85 -7.14
CA HIS A 308 4.03 -21.65 -5.69
C HIS A 308 4.26 -20.18 -5.31
N TRP A 309 5.27 -19.52 -5.89
CA TRP A 309 5.55 -18.11 -5.65
C TRP A 309 4.38 -17.22 -6.10
N VAL A 310 3.85 -17.46 -7.32
CA VAL A 310 2.73 -16.68 -7.88
C VAL A 310 1.47 -16.73 -7.00
N MET A 311 1.19 -17.87 -6.33
CA MET A 311 0.06 -17.94 -5.40
C MET A 311 0.19 -16.92 -4.26
N TRP A 312 1.35 -16.90 -3.58
CA TRP A 312 1.58 -16.03 -2.43
C TRP A 312 1.57 -14.57 -2.83
N GLU A 313 2.14 -14.22 -3.98
CA GLU A 313 2.07 -12.86 -4.53
C GLU A 313 0.64 -12.46 -4.87
N THR A 314 -0.15 -13.35 -5.48
CA THR A 314 -1.56 -13.04 -5.76
C THR A 314 -2.34 -12.84 -4.47
N ALA A 315 -2.12 -13.69 -3.45
CA ALA A 315 -2.77 -13.53 -2.15
C ALA A 315 -2.39 -12.20 -1.47
N ALA A 316 -1.11 -11.84 -1.48
CA ALA A 316 -0.61 -10.56 -0.98
C ALA A 316 -1.19 -9.37 -1.74
N LEU A 317 -1.33 -9.46 -3.07
CA LEU A 317 -1.99 -8.44 -3.89
C LEU A 317 -3.41 -8.14 -3.40
N PHE A 318 -4.20 -9.18 -3.10
CA PHE A 318 -5.57 -8.99 -2.58
C PHE A 318 -5.58 -8.38 -1.16
N GLU A 319 -4.63 -8.75 -0.30
CA GLU A 319 -4.47 -8.14 1.03
C GLU A 319 -4.09 -6.65 0.93
N HIS A 320 -3.16 -6.31 0.03
CA HIS A 320 -2.79 -4.93 -0.25
C HIS A 320 -3.97 -4.15 -0.83
N ILE A 321 -4.76 -4.73 -1.74
CA ILE A 321 -5.99 -4.11 -2.24
C ILE A 321 -6.97 -3.80 -1.09
N GLY A 322 -7.17 -4.72 -0.16
CA GLY A 322 -8.01 -4.49 1.03
C GLY A 322 -7.50 -3.33 1.88
N THR A 323 -6.19 -3.26 2.12
CA THR A 323 -5.55 -2.15 2.84
C THR A 323 -5.70 -0.82 2.12
N ILE A 324 -5.56 -0.80 0.79
CA ILE A 324 -5.75 0.41 -0.03
C ILE A 324 -7.20 0.88 0.05
N GLN A 325 -8.18 -0.02 -0.09
CA GLN A 325 -9.61 0.32 0.00
C GLN A 325 -9.97 0.93 1.35
N ASP A 326 -9.46 0.34 2.43
CA ASP A 326 -9.61 0.85 3.79
C ASP A 326 -8.91 2.21 4.00
N GLY A 327 -7.76 2.43 3.34
CA GLY A 327 -7.06 3.72 3.33
C GLY A 327 -7.79 4.82 2.54
N ILE A 328 -8.41 4.50 1.41
CA ILE A 328 -9.10 5.46 0.53
C ILE A 328 -10.18 6.25 1.27
N GLY A 329 -10.93 5.61 2.18
CA GLY A 329 -12.00 6.27 2.94
C GLY A 329 -11.54 7.46 3.81
N THR A 330 -10.25 7.48 4.16
CA THR A 330 -9.60 8.54 4.92
C THR A 330 -8.77 9.45 4.01
N LEU A 331 -7.93 8.87 3.15
CA LEU A 331 -6.94 9.59 2.35
C LEU A 331 -7.52 10.35 1.15
N ALA A 332 -8.69 9.94 0.65
CA ALA A 332 -9.39 10.57 -0.46
C ALA A 332 -10.56 11.47 0.00
N ARG A 333 -10.55 11.93 1.26
CA ARG A 333 -11.50 12.93 1.73
C ARG A 333 -11.05 14.32 1.29
N PRO A 334 -11.92 15.08 0.59
CA PRO A 334 -11.61 16.47 0.28
C PRO A 334 -11.56 17.30 1.57
N PRO A 335 -10.65 18.27 1.68
CA PRO A 335 -10.65 19.21 2.79
C PRO A 335 -11.99 19.97 2.81
N VAL A 336 -12.64 20.01 3.98
CA VAL A 336 -13.96 20.63 4.15
C VAL A 336 -13.85 22.14 4.39
N LEU A 337 -12.75 22.59 5.00
CA LEU A 337 -12.54 23.98 5.39
C LEU A 337 -11.43 24.60 4.54
N LEU A 338 -11.81 25.13 3.38
CA LEU A 338 -10.89 25.84 2.49
C LEU A 338 -11.04 27.35 2.67
N ASP A 339 -9.95 28.07 2.45
CA ASP A 339 -10.03 29.52 2.31
C ASP A 339 -10.84 29.89 1.07
N ALA A 340 -11.56 31.01 1.15
CA ALA A 340 -12.26 31.52 -0.01
C ALA A 340 -11.23 31.82 -1.13
N PRO A 341 -11.58 31.66 -2.42
CA PRO A 341 -10.64 31.90 -3.52
C PRO A 341 -9.98 33.29 -3.52
N ASN A 342 -10.67 34.28 -2.93
CA ASN A 342 -10.22 35.66 -2.80
C ASN A 342 -9.99 36.05 -1.32
N ALA A 343 -9.65 35.09 -0.47
CA ALA A 343 -9.36 35.36 0.94
C ALA A 343 -8.13 36.28 1.05
N VAL A 344 -8.24 37.32 1.88
CA VAL A 344 -7.15 38.27 2.14
C VAL A 344 -6.50 37.99 3.49
N GLU A 345 -5.32 38.53 3.75
CA GLU A 345 -4.74 38.45 5.10
C GLU A 345 -5.55 39.33 6.06
N LEU A 346 -5.75 38.83 7.29
CA LEU A 346 -6.43 39.59 8.34
C LEU A 346 -5.54 40.75 8.83
N GLU A 347 -6.02 41.97 8.71
CA GLU A 347 -5.34 43.16 9.24
C GLU A 347 -5.95 43.56 10.59
N VAL A 348 -5.23 43.32 11.68
CA VAL A 348 -5.70 43.69 13.03
C VAL A 348 -5.13 45.05 13.44
N SER A 349 -6.02 46.00 13.73
CA SER A 349 -5.70 47.39 14.11
C SER A 349 -6.30 47.80 15.45
N ARG A 350 -7.57 47.45 15.71
CA ARG A 350 -8.30 47.77 16.95
C ARG A 350 -8.42 46.56 17.85
N SER A 351 -8.44 45.34 17.30
CA SER A 351 -8.69 44.10 18.03
C SER A 351 -10.10 44.00 18.63
N GLU A 352 -11.10 44.53 17.94
CA GLU A 352 -12.53 44.42 18.29
C GLU A 352 -13.13 43.14 17.68
N ILE A 353 -13.98 42.42 18.43
CA ILE A 353 -14.60 41.15 17.99
C ILE A 353 -16.12 41.27 18.08
N HIS A 354 -16.81 40.99 16.98
CA HIS A 354 -18.27 41.02 16.90
C HIS A 354 -18.82 39.68 16.43
N PHE A 355 -19.68 39.07 17.23
CA PHE A 355 -20.59 38.02 16.79
C PHE A 355 -21.91 38.70 16.45
N GLU A 356 -22.36 38.57 15.20
CA GLU A 356 -23.62 39.15 14.72
C GLU A 356 -24.60 38.03 14.35
N GLN A 357 -25.65 37.86 15.15
CA GLN A 357 -26.75 36.91 14.94
C GLN A 357 -26.27 35.48 14.63
N VAL A 358 -25.19 35.05 15.30
CA VAL A 358 -24.51 33.79 14.99
C VAL A 358 -25.33 32.60 15.50
N SER A 359 -25.63 31.66 14.61
CA SER A 359 -26.24 30.38 14.97
C SER A 359 -25.37 29.22 14.52
N PHE A 360 -25.13 28.25 15.41
CA PHE A 360 -24.19 27.16 15.16
C PHE A 360 -24.72 25.79 15.62
N ARG A 361 -24.42 24.76 14.82
CA ARG A 361 -24.66 23.34 15.13
C ARG A 361 -23.50 22.49 14.62
N TYR A 362 -23.22 21.38 15.30
CA TYR A 362 -22.25 20.39 14.83
C TYR A 362 -22.92 19.41 13.87
N GLY A 363 -22.47 19.32 12.61
CA GLY A 363 -23.04 18.43 11.60
C GLY A 363 -24.56 18.61 11.46
N ASP A 364 -25.30 17.50 11.51
CA ASP A 364 -26.77 17.47 11.51
C ASP A 364 -27.37 17.40 12.92
N GLY A 365 -26.56 17.69 13.94
CA GLY A 365 -26.97 17.68 15.34
C GLY A 365 -27.83 18.88 15.75
N PRO A 366 -28.22 18.95 17.03
CA PRO A 366 -28.96 20.07 17.57
C PRO A 366 -28.13 21.36 17.51
N THR A 367 -28.83 22.49 17.37
CA THR A 367 -28.22 23.82 17.49
C THR A 367 -27.67 24.03 18.90
N VAL A 368 -26.42 24.49 18.98
CA VAL A 368 -25.69 24.74 20.23
C VAL A 368 -25.67 26.23 20.57
N ILE A 369 -25.57 27.09 19.56
CA ILE A 369 -25.60 28.55 19.69
C ILE A 369 -26.77 29.07 18.87
N HIS A 370 -27.61 29.92 19.47
CA HIS A 370 -28.81 30.48 18.86
C HIS A 370 -28.70 32.01 18.80
N GLU A 371 -28.66 32.57 17.59
CA GLU A 371 -28.75 34.01 17.31
C GLU A 371 -27.89 34.88 18.26
N LEU A 372 -26.63 34.47 18.48
CA LEU A 372 -25.73 35.14 19.40
C LEU A 372 -25.28 36.49 18.83
N ASP A 373 -25.60 37.56 19.56
CA ASP A 373 -24.96 38.87 19.44
C ASP A 373 -24.03 39.12 20.61
N LEU A 374 -22.75 39.34 20.31
CA LEU A 374 -21.74 39.65 21.31
C LEU A 374 -20.70 40.60 20.72
N HIS A 375 -20.51 41.76 21.35
CA HIS A 375 -19.47 42.71 21.00
C HIS A 375 -18.44 42.76 22.13
N ILE A 376 -17.18 42.48 21.78
CA ILE A 376 -16.01 42.50 22.66
C ILE A 376 -15.13 43.67 22.21
N ARG A 377 -14.96 44.67 23.09
CA ARG A 377 -14.15 45.85 22.77
C ARG A 377 -12.67 45.56 22.94
N SER A 378 -11.84 46.39 22.30
CA SER A 378 -10.40 46.36 22.47
C SER A 378 -9.98 46.42 23.95
N GLY A 379 -9.11 45.50 24.36
CA GLY A 379 -8.59 45.40 25.74
C GLY A 379 -9.58 44.88 26.79
N GLU A 380 -10.81 44.56 26.40
CA GLU A 380 -11.83 44.04 27.31
C GLU A 380 -11.51 42.59 27.74
N ARG A 381 -11.72 42.29 29.02
CA ARG A 381 -11.53 40.94 29.57
C ARG A 381 -12.88 40.34 29.90
N ILE A 382 -13.25 39.27 29.20
CA ILE A 382 -14.55 38.62 29.33
C ILE A 382 -14.40 37.23 29.94
N GLY A 383 -15.26 36.90 30.89
CA GLY A 383 -15.39 35.55 31.45
C GLY A 383 -16.65 34.87 30.93
N LEU A 384 -16.50 33.73 30.25
CA LEU A 384 -17.62 32.91 29.79
C LEU A 384 -17.98 31.86 30.85
N VAL A 385 -19.15 32.01 31.49
CA VAL A 385 -19.62 31.12 32.55
C VAL A 385 -20.89 30.38 32.11
N GLY A 386 -20.98 29.09 32.45
CA GLY A 386 -22.16 28.29 32.15
C GLY A 386 -21.93 26.80 32.39
N ARG A 387 -23.02 26.03 32.45
CA ARG A 387 -22.97 24.56 32.62
C ARG A 387 -22.15 23.88 31.52
N SER A 388 -21.71 22.64 31.76
CA SER A 388 -21.11 21.83 30.70
C SER A 388 -22.08 21.70 29.52
N GLY A 389 -21.58 21.78 28.29
CA GLY A 389 -22.40 21.76 27.08
C GLY A 389 -23.06 23.10 26.69
N ALA A 390 -22.91 24.18 27.47
CA ALA A 390 -23.48 25.50 27.14
C ALA A 390 -22.82 26.23 25.94
N GLY A 391 -22.00 25.56 25.13
CA GLY A 391 -21.39 26.15 23.93
C GLY A 391 -20.14 27.03 24.15
N LYS A 392 -19.58 27.09 25.36
CA LYS A 392 -18.39 27.92 25.67
C LYS A 392 -17.18 27.60 24.77
N SER A 393 -16.82 26.33 24.65
CA SER A 393 -15.72 25.88 23.77
C SER A 393 -16.08 25.98 22.29
N THR A 394 -17.37 25.95 21.97
CA THR A 394 -17.86 26.18 20.59
C THR A 394 -17.63 27.62 20.17
N LEU A 395 -17.84 28.59 21.07
CA LEU A 395 -17.59 30.01 20.79
C LEU A 395 -16.13 30.29 20.45
N THR A 396 -15.19 29.75 21.24
CA THR A 396 -13.76 29.88 20.94
C THR A 396 -13.37 29.15 19.65
N GLY A 397 -13.96 27.98 19.39
CA GLY A 397 -13.75 27.23 18.15
C GLY A 397 -14.27 27.96 16.90
N MET A 398 -15.38 28.69 17.00
CA MET A 398 -15.88 29.53 15.90
C MET A 398 -14.96 30.74 15.65
N LEU A 399 -14.48 31.40 16.70
CA LEU A 399 -13.57 32.55 16.58
C LEU A 399 -12.26 32.18 15.84
N LEU A 400 -11.73 30.99 16.11
CA LEU A 400 -10.53 30.44 15.44
C LEU A 400 -10.85 29.77 14.08
N ARG A 401 -12.11 29.84 13.65
CA ARG A 401 -12.62 29.20 12.43
C ARG A 401 -12.19 27.74 12.33
N PHE A 402 -12.40 26.96 13.39
CA PHE A 402 -12.31 25.50 13.32
C PHE A 402 -13.56 24.85 12.71
N HIS A 403 -14.64 25.62 12.63
CA HIS A 403 -15.88 25.27 11.96
C HIS A 403 -16.41 26.50 11.20
N ASP A 404 -16.97 26.30 10.01
CA ASP A 404 -17.61 27.39 9.26
C ASP A 404 -18.96 27.77 9.89
N ILE A 405 -19.27 29.07 9.84
CA ILE A 405 -20.51 29.64 10.36
C ILE A 405 -21.56 29.60 9.25
N ARG A 406 -22.69 28.93 9.49
CA ARG A 406 -23.77 28.81 8.49
C ARG A 406 -24.79 29.96 8.52
N SER A 407 -24.87 30.67 9.64
CA SER A 407 -25.84 31.76 9.85
C SER A 407 -25.25 32.81 10.78
N GLY A 408 -25.45 34.09 10.43
CA GLY A 408 -24.76 35.21 11.06
C GLY A 408 -23.32 35.34 10.55
N ARG A 409 -22.51 36.14 11.25
CA ARG A 409 -21.09 36.32 10.94
C ARG A 409 -20.28 36.67 12.18
N VAL A 410 -18.98 36.37 12.13
CA VAL A 410 -18.02 36.79 13.14
C VAL A 410 -17.04 37.73 12.47
N LEU A 411 -16.86 38.90 13.07
CA LEU A 411 -16.02 39.97 12.56
C LEU A 411 -14.85 40.22 13.54
N ILE A 412 -13.67 40.46 12.99
CA ILE A 412 -12.54 41.06 13.71
C ILE A 412 -12.21 42.35 12.99
N ASP A 413 -12.30 43.49 13.69
CA ASP A 413 -12.12 44.83 13.10
C ASP A 413 -12.94 45.03 11.81
N ASP A 414 -14.23 44.65 11.85
CA ASP A 414 -15.18 44.69 10.72
C ASP A 414 -14.86 43.73 9.55
N GLN A 415 -13.81 42.91 9.65
CA GLN A 415 -13.48 41.88 8.66
C GLN A 415 -14.10 40.54 9.02
N ASP A 416 -14.89 39.98 8.11
CA ASP A 416 -15.48 38.65 8.26
C ASP A 416 -14.40 37.57 8.26
N ILE A 417 -14.35 36.77 9.33
CA ILE A 417 -13.35 35.70 9.50
C ILE A 417 -13.44 34.62 8.41
N MET A 418 -14.58 34.49 7.72
CA MET A 418 -14.74 33.57 6.60
C MET A 418 -14.14 34.09 5.28
N ARG A 419 -13.77 35.37 5.23
CA ARG A 419 -13.20 36.05 4.05
C ARG A 419 -11.70 36.34 4.18
N VAL A 420 -11.09 35.99 5.29
CA VAL A 420 -9.64 36.08 5.50
C VAL A 420 -8.99 34.69 5.45
N THR A 421 -7.68 34.64 5.25
CA THR A 421 -6.94 33.37 5.27
C THR A 421 -6.94 32.79 6.68
N GLN A 422 -7.07 31.46 6.80
CA GLN A 422 -7.06 30.78 8.10
C GLN A 422 -5.75 31.00 8.86
N ASP A 423 -4.63 31.04 8.14
CA ASP A 423 -3.31 31.20 8.73
C ASP A 423 -3.15 32.60 9.35
N SER A 424 -3.57 33.67 8.67
CA SER A 424 -3.51 35.03 9.21
C SER A 424 -4.42 35.20 10.44
N LEU A 425 -5.63 34.62 10.41
CA LEU A 425 -6.57 34.62 11.53
C LEU A 425 -5.96 33.97 12.78
N ARG A 426 -5.38 32.78 12.63
CA ARG A 426 -4.81 32.01 13.76
C ARG A 426 -3.50 32.61 14.25
N ALA A 427 -2.71 33.24 13.37
CA ALA A 427 -1.52 33.99 13.77
C ALA A 427 -1.86 35.21 14.64
N ALA A 428 -3.03 35.82 14.44
CA ALA A 428 -3.49 36.98 15.20
C ALA A 428 -4.09 36.64 16.58
N ILE A 429 -4.39 35.36 16.86
CA ILE A 429 -5.10 34.94 18.08
C ILE A 429 -4.26 33.95 18.89
N GLY A 430 -3.87 34.35 20.11
CA GLY A 430 -3.27 33.44 21.08
C GLY A 430 -4.33 32.56 21.77
N MET A 431 -4.12 31.24 21.79
CA MET A 431 -4.99 30.28 22.49
C MET A 431 -4.21 29.44 23.49
N VAL A 432 -4.74 29.32 24.70
CA VAL A 432 -4.26 28.36 25.71
C VAL A 432 -5.40 27.39 26.03
N THR A 433 -5.18 26.10 25.80
CA THR A 433 -6.18 25.04 26.01
C THR A 433 -6.15 24.52 27.45
N GLN A 434 -7.27 23.93 27.88
CA GLN A 434 -7.36 23.28 29.19
C GLN A 434 -6.41 22.08 29.31
N ASP A 435 -6.42 21.21 28.30
CA ASP A 435 -5.46 20.12 28.18
C ASP A 435 -4.28 20.61 27.34
N THR A 436 -3.18 20.96 27.98
CA THR A 436 -1.95 21.36 27.29
C THR A 436 -1.27 20.12 26.72
N SER A 437 -1.27 20.00 25.39
CA SER A 437 -0.53 18.95 24.68
C SER A 437 0.81 19.50 24.22
N LEU A 438 1.90 18.91 24.70
CA LEU A 438 3.24 19.18 24.19
C LEU A 438 3.59 18.15 23.12
N LEU A 439 4.24 18.60 22.05
CA LEU A 439 4.86 17.70 21.11
C LEU A 439 6.04 17.00 21.81
N HIS A 440 6.27 15.73 21.47
CA HIS A 440 7.40 14.96 22.00
C HIS A 440 8.73 15.42 21.39
N ARG A 441 9.11 16.64 21.75
CA ARG A 441 10.24 17.46 21.29
C ARG A 441 10.84 18.16 22.51
N SER A 442 11.96 18.85 22.35
CA SER A 442 12.53 19.67 23.42
C SER A 442 11.58 20.81 23.84
N VAL A 443 11.80 21.35 25.05
CA VAL A 443 11.07 22.54 25.53
C VAL A 443 11.25 23.70 24.56
N ARG A 444 12.50 23.92 24.09
CA ARG A 444 12.83 24.96 23.11
C ARG A 444 12.00 24.81 21.83
N GLU A 445 11.92 23.61 21.27
CA GLU A 445 11.15 23.36 20.03
C GLU A 445 9.65 23.54 20.22
N ASN A 446 9.11 23.26 21.42
CA ASN A 446 7.71 23.53 21.72
C ASN A 446 7.43 25.04 21.85
N ILE A 447 8.35 25.83 22.41
CA ILE A 447 8.22 27.30 22.49
C ILE A 447 8.32 27.92 21.09
N LEU A 448 9.32 27.51 20.31
CA LEU A 448 9.53 28.00 18.93
C LEU A 448 8.42 27.56 17.96
N TYR A 449 7.59 26.59 18.33
CA TYR A 449 6.43 26.22 17.53
C TYR A 449 5.46 27.40 17.31
N GLY A 450 5.32 28.29 18.31
CA GLY A 450 4.46 29.48 18.19
C GLY A 450 5.08 30.62 17.38
N ARG A 451 6.42 30.74 17.38
CA ARG A 451 7.16 31.73 16.59
C ARG A 451 8.53 31.16 16.20
N PRO A 452 8.65 30.53 15.01
CA PRO A 452 9.86 29.80 14.60
C PRO A 452 11.13 30.66 14.58
N GLU A 453 10.99 31.95 14.24
CA GLU A 453 12.08 32.92 14.11
C GLU A 453 12.42 33.65 15.43
N ALA A 454 11.84 33.23 16.57
CA ALA A 454 12.17 33.89 17.84
C ALA A 454 13.63 33.64 18.23
N SER A 455 14.35 34.73 18.53
CA SER A 455 15.70 34.65 19.10
C SER A 455 15.66 34.15 20.55
N GLU A 456 16.83 33.82 21.10
CA GLU A 456 16.98 33.48 22.52
C GLU A 456 16.52 34.58 23.48
#